data_AF-A0AB39MHF7-F1
#
_entry.id   AF-A0AB39MHF7-F1
#
_cell.length_a   1.000
_cell.length_b   1.000
_cell.length_c   1.000
_cell.angle_alpha   90.00
_cell.angle_beta   90.00
_cell.angle_gamma   90.00
#
_symmetry.space_group_name_H-M   'P 1'
#
loop_
_entity.id
_entity.type
_entity.pdbx_description
1 polymer ?
#
loop_
_entity_poly.entity_id
_entity_poly.type
_entity_poly.pdbx_seq_one_letter_code
_entity_poly.pdbx_strand_id
1 'polypeptide(L)'
;MPTKNDVTGEAFSVEFNGDTYEVPPAEDWDLEVLEAIDDNKLSHALKALLGADQYATFRATNKKVRDLGSFFEVAGKKVGAGNS
;
A
#
# COMPACT_ATOMS: atom_id res chain seq x y z
N MET A 1 -14.91 3.13 -21.18
CA MET A 1 -15.25 4.11 -20.12
C MET A 1 -13.94 4.40 -19.40
N PRO A 2 -13.46 5.64 -19.34
CA PRO A 2 -12.26 5.94 -18.57
C PRO A 2 -12.64 5.89 -17.09
N THR A 3 -11.99 5.01 -16.32
CA THR A 3 -12.11 4.99 -14.86
C THR A 3 -11.37 6.19 -14.33
N LYS A 4 -12.12 7.19 -13.84
CA LYS A 4 -11.63 8.37 -13.13
C LYS A 4 -10.61 7.96 -12.07
N ASN A 5 -9.32 8.11 -12.37
CA ASN A 5 -8.26 8.37 -11.39
C ASN A 5 -7.24 9.39 -11.97
N ASP A 6 -7.55 10.00 -13.11
CA ASP A 6 -6.74 11.07 -13.65
C ASP A 6 -7.01 12.35 -12.84
N VAL A 7 -5.99 12.84 -12.13
CA VAL A 7 -5.82 14.23 -11.63
C VAL A 7 -6.27 14.54 -10.18
N THR A 8 -6.35 13.59 -9.26
CA THR A 8 -6.39 13.92 -7.81
C THR A 8 -5.36 13.08 -7.07
N GLY A 9 -4.56 13.67 -6.18
CA GLY A 9 -3.69 12.93 -5.23
C GLY A 9 -4.50 12.14 -4.20
N GLU A 10 -5.55 11.47 -4.67
CA GLU A 10 -6.46 10.66 -3.87
C GLU A 10 -5.90 9.24 -3.78
N ALA A 11 -6.00 8.66 -2.58
CA ALA A 11 -5.56 7.31 -2.33
C ALA A 11 -6.32 6.29 -3.20
N PHE A 12 -5.61 5.23 -3.57
CA PHE A 12 -6.19 4.07 -4.23
C PHE A 12 -6.77 3.13 -3.19
N SER A 13 -8.06 2.82 -3.28
CA SER A 13 -8.65 1.73 -2.51
C SER A 13 -8.15 0.37 -3.02
N VAL A 14 -7.50 -0.38 -2.13
CA VAL A 14 -6.92 -1.72 -2.35
C VAL A 14 -7.67 -2.72 -1.48
N GLU A 15 -8.40 -3.63 -2.11
CA GLU A 15 -9.02 -4.77 -1.41
C GLU A 15 -8.01 -5.91 -1.25
N PHE A 16 -7.81 -6.39 -0.02
CA PHE A 16 -6.89 -7.47 0.28
C PHE A 16 -7.40 -8.33 1.44
N ASN A 17 -7.59 -9.64 1.19
CA ASN A 17 -8.05 -10.63 2.18
C ASN A 17 -9.33 -10.24 2.95
N GLY A 18 -10.24 -9.50 2.30
CA GLY A 18 -11.53 -9.09 2.86
C GLY A 18 -11.53 -7.74 3.57
N ASP A 19 -10.37 -7.09 3.69
CA ASP A 19 -10.24 -5.71 4.19
C ASP A 19 -9.94 -4.75 3.03
N THR A 20 -10.30 -3.48 3.19
CA THR A 20 -10.00 -2.40 2.23
C THR A 20 -8.98 -1.45 2.84
N TYR A 21 -7.96 -1.10 2.06
CA TYR A 21 -6.86 -0.22 2.44
C TYR A 21 -6.79 0.97 1.49
N GLU A 22 -6.54 2.15 2.02
CA GLU A 22 -6.25 3.35 1.25
C GLU A 22 -4.73 3.47 1.11
N VAL A 23 -4.24 3.40 -0.14
CA VAL A 23 -2.82 3.49 -0.46
C VAL A 23 -2.58 4.74 -1.32
N PRO A 24 -1.77 5.71 -0.87
CA PRO A 24 -1.50 6.92 -1.65
C PRO A 24 -0.76 6.60 -2.97
N PRO A 25 -0.81 7.50 -3.97
CA PRO A 25 0.07 7.45 -5.13
C PRO A 25 1.55 7.32 -4.71
N ALA A 26 2.36 6.64 -5.52
CA ALA A 26 3.76 6.37 -5.17
C ALA A 26 4.60 7.65 -5.00
N GLU A 27 4.23 8.73 -5.70
CA GLU A 27 4.88 10.04 -5.57
C GLU A 27 4.57 10.76 -4.23
N ASP A 28 3.48 10.35 -3.57
CA ASP A 28 3.03 10.88 -2.29
C ASP A 28 3.49 10.00 -1.10
N TRP A 29 4.33 8.99 -1.34
CA TRP A 29 4.88 8.16 -0.27
C TRP A 29 5.96 8.92 0.49
N ASP A 30 5.87 8.92 1.82
CA ASP A 30 6.93 9.46 2.66
C ASP A 30 8.26 8.72 2.41
N LEU A 31 9.38 9.46 2.47
CA LEU A 31 10.72 8.89 2.30
C LEU A 31 11.01 7.75 3.28
N GLU A 32 10.38 7.74 4.45
CA GLU A 32 10.47 6.64 5.42
C GLU A 32 10.05 5.29 4.81
N VAL A 33 9.06 5.29 3.90
CA VAL A 33 8.62 4.07 3.20
C VAL A 33 9.75 3.55 2.32
N LEU A 34 10.39 4.43 1.54
CA LEU A 34 11.49 4.09 0.65
C LEU A 34 12.71 3.60 1.44
N GLU A 35 13.12 4.34 2.47
CA GLU A 35 14.24 3.98 3.34
C GLU A 35 14.03 2.62 4.00
N ALA A 36 12.81 2.33 4.47
CA ALA A 36 12.49 1.03 5.05
C ALA A 36 12.53 -0.10 4.01
N ILE A 37 12.20 0.16 2.74
CA ILE A 37 12.35 -0.82 1.65
C ILE A 37 13.83 -1.09 1.40
N ASP A 38 14.66 -0.05 1.27
CA ASP A 38 16.10 -0.16 1.04
C ASP A 38 16.81 -0.92 2.17
N ASP A 39 16.41 -0.66 3.42
CA ASP A 39 16.89 -1.35 4.62
C ASP A 39 16.35 -2.79 4.77
N ASN A 40 15.57 -3.30 3.81
CA ASN A 40 14.88 -4.60 3.89
C ASN A 40 13.92 -4.74 5.10
N LYS A 41 13.41 -3.63 5.62
CA LYS A 41 12.44 -3.54 6.72
C LYS A 41 11.01 -3.44 6.19
N LEU A 42 10.58 -4.38 5.35
CA LEU A 42 9.26 -4.36 4.67
C LEU A 42 8.06 -4.21 5.63
N SER A 43 8.15 -4.72 6.85
CA SER A 43 7.09 -4.56 7.86
C SER A 43 6.97 -3.11 8.37
N HIS A 44 8.09 -2.38 8.41
CA HIS A 44 8.12 -0.96 8.76
C HIS A 44 7.67 -0.13 7.57
N ALA A 45 8.11 -0.46 6.35
CA ALA A 45 7.63 0.18 5.13
C ALA A 45 6.10 0.11 5.02
N LEU A 46 5.50 -1.07 5.29
CA LEU A 46 4.05 -1.21 5.25
C LEU A 46 3.35 -0.37 6.34
N LYS A 47 3.93 -0.32 7.55
CA LYS A 47 3.38 0.47 8.64
C LYS A 47 3.43 1.97 8.33
N ALA A 48 4.54 2.44 7.76
CA ALA A 48 4.68 3.83 7.33
C ALA A 48 3.68 4.15 6.22
N LEU A 49 3.54 3.27 5.23
CA LEU A 49 2.62 3.45 4.09
C LEU A 49 1.14 3.49 4.50
N LEU A 50 0.72 2.58 5.38
CA LEU A 50 -0.70 2.45 5.76
C LEU A 50 -1.10 3.33 6.95
N GLY A 51 -0.13 3.79 7.73
CA GLY A 51 -0.38 4.36 9.04
C GLY A 51 -0.78 3.32 10.09
N ALA A 52 -0.88 3.74 11.35
CA ALA A 52 -1.04 2.84 12.49
C ALA A 52 -2.35 2.03 12.45
N ASP A 53 -3.47 2.65 12.08
CA ASP A 53 -4.79 2.03 12.15
C ASP A 53 -4.98 0.94 11.08
N GLN A 54 -4.71 1.27 9.82
CA GLN A 54 -4.79 0.31 8.73
C GLN A 54 -3.73 -0.81 8.86
N TYR A 55 -2.54 -0.50 9.39
CA TYR A 55 -1.55 -1.52 9.70
C TYR A 55 -2.02 -2.48 10.81
N ALA A 56 -2.73 -1.98 11.83
CA ALA A 56 -3.33 -2.81 12.86
C ALA A 56 -4.39 -3.76 12.27
N THR A 57 -5.26 -3.25 11.39
CA THR A 57 -6.22 -4.06 10.61
C THR A 57 -5.49 -5.14 9.81
N PHE A 58 -4.46 -4.76 9.05
CA PHE A 58 -3.65 -5.69 8.28
C PHE A 58 -3.09 -6.81 9.16
N ARG A 59 -2.53 -6.48 10.32
CA ARG A 59 -1.92 -7.47 11.23
C ARG A 59 -2.93 -8.38 11.92
N ALA A 60 -4.18 -7.97 12.04
CA ALA A 60 -5.24 -8.80 12.64
C ALA A 60 -5.58 -10.00 11.75
N THR A 61 -5.64 -9.78 10.43
CA THR A 61 -6.05 -10.78 9.42
C THR A 61 -4.88 -11.42 8.69
N ASN A 62 -3.76 -10.70 8.50
CA ASN A 62 -2.60 -11.10 7.71
C ASN A 62 -1.38 -11.39 8.58
N LYS A 63 -1.25 -12.64 9.04
CA LYS A 63 -0.25 -13.03 10.05
C LYS A 63 1.06 -13.57 9.48
N LYS A 64 1.14 -13.82 8.17
CA LYS A 64 2.30 -14.46 7.55
C LYS A 64 3.13 -13.48 6.73
N VAL A 65 4.44 -13.74 6.63
CA VAL A 65 5.36 -12.95 5.79
C VAL A 65 4.94 -12.97 4.32
N ARG A 66 4.37 -14.09 3.84
CA ARG A 66 3.79 -14.17 2.49
C ARG A 66 2.71 -13.12 2.26
N ASP A 67 1.88 -12.81 3.26
CA ASP A 67 0.77 -11.88 3.10
C ASP A 67 1.30 -10.44 2.97
N LEU A 68 2.41 -10.12 3.66
CA LEU A 68 3.12 -8.85 3.51
C LEU A 68 3.61 -8.65 2.07
N GLY A 69 4.28 -9.66 1.50
CA GLY A 69 4.75 -9.60 0.11
C GLY A 69 3.60 -9.50 -0.89
N SER A 70 2.57 -10.33 -0.73
CA SER A 70 1.40 -10.29 -1.60
C SER A 70 0.65 -8.96 -1.55
N PHE A 71 0.58 -8.30 -0.39
CA PHE A 71 0.00 -6.97 -0.30
C PHE A 71 0.77 -5.94 -1.13
N PHE A 72 2.11 -5.90 -1.00
CA PHE A 72 2.93 -4.99 -1.81
C PHE A 72 2.80 -5.24 -3.30
N GLU A 73 2.67 -6.49 -3.74
CA GLU A 73 2.42 -6.81 -5.15
C GLU A 73 1.07 -6.28 -5.65
N VAL A 74 0.01 -6.44 -4.85
CA VAL A 74 -1.34 -5.96 -5.21
C VAL A 74 -1.40 -4.43 -5.20
N ALA A 75 -0.89 -3.81 -4.12
CA ALA A 75 -0.84 -2.36 -3.98
C ALA A 75 0.03 -1.73 -5.08
N GLY A 76 1.21 -2.29 -5.36
CA GLY A 76 2.11 -1.81 -6.41
C GLY A 76 1.50 -1.90 -7.80
N LYS A 77 0.75 -2.96 -8.12
CA LYS A 77 -0.01 -3.05 -9.38
C LYS A 77 -1.10 -1.99 -9.47
N LYS A 78 -1.81 -1.72 -8.36
CA LYS A 78 -2.90 -0.73 -8.32
C LYS A 78 -2.37 0.69 -8.50
N VAL A 79 -1.33 1.05 -7.75
CA VAL A 79 -0.69 2.36 -7.80
C VAL A 79 0.04 2.57 -9.14
N GLY A 80 0.80 1.57 -9.61
CA GLY A 80 1.52 1.64 -10.88
C GLY A 80 0.61 1.69 -12.11
N ALA A 81 -0.55 1.03 -12.08
CA ALA A 81 -1.55 1.12 -13.14
C ALA A 81 -2.30 2.47 -13.19
N GLY A 82 -2.22 3.28 -12.14
CA GLY A 82 -2.75 4.66 -12.14
C GLY A 82 -1.85 5.69 -12.80
N ASN A 83 -0.62 5.31 -13.19
CA ASN A 83 0.41 6.20 -13.72
C ASN A 83 0.66 6.00 -15.23
N SER A 84 -0.37 5.58 -15.99
CA SER A 84 -0.31 5.30 -17.44
C SER A 84 -1.43 5.96 -18.21
#